data_AF-A0A9E3Q7U2-F1
#
_entry.id   AF-A0A9E3Q7U2-F1
#
_cell.length_a   1.000
_cell.length_b   1.000
_cell.length_c   1.000
_cell.angle_alpha   90.00
_cell.angle_beta   90.00
_cell.angle_gamma   90.00
#
_symmetry.space_group_name_H-M   'P 1'
#
loop_
_entity.id
_entity.type
_entity.pdbx_description
1 polymer ?
#
loop_
_entity_poly.entity_id
_entity_poly.type
_entity_poly.pdbx_seq_one_letter_code
_entity_poly.pdbx_strand_id
1 'polypeptide(L)'
;MRTTVTLEPDVARRLREVSRIEKLSFKEAINTTLRRGLDQRSIKPKSKPFRTAPEDMGILPHVNYDNVGELLALERGATLCSTDADFSRFDGLLRLNPLKP
;
A
#
# COMPACT_ATOMS: atom_id res chain seq x y z
N MET A 1 42.81 3.42 -14.52
CA MET A 1 42.50 4.06 -15.82
C MET A 1 42.40 5.58 -15.63
N ARG A 2 42.83 6.39 -16.60
CA ARG A 2 42.61 7.85 -16.63
C ARG A 2 41.36 8.10 -17.48
N THR A 3 40.38 8.80 -16.90
CA THR A 3 39.11 9.09 -17.55
C THR A 3 38.69 10.51 -17.16
N THR A 4 38.14 11.25 -18.11
CA THR A 4 37.53 12.56 -17.87
C THR A 4 36.03 12.37 -17.78
N VAL A 5 35.43 12.85 -16.69
CA VAL A 5 33.98 12.77 -16.45
C VAL A 5 33.46 14.18 -16.24
N THR A 6 32.45 14.56 -17.02
CA THR A 6 31.74 15.82 -16.83
C THR A 6 30.79 15.67 -15.64
N LEU A 7 30.85 16.59 -14.67
CA LEU A 7 30.02 16.58 -13.48
C LEU A 7 29.16 17.84 -13.45
N GLU A 8 27.89 17.67 -13.05
CA GLU A 8 27.02 18.80 -12.76
C GLU A 8 27.56 19.62 -11.56
N PRO A 9 27.33 20.95 -11.52
CA PRO A 9 27.89 21.82 -10.50
C PRO A 9 27.53 21.43 -9.06
N ASP A 10 26.32 20.90 -8.86
CA ASP A 10 25.81 20.46 -7.56
C ASP A 10 26.51 19.17 -7.10
N VAL A 11 26.72 18.21 -7.99
CA VAL A 11 27.44 16.95 -7.73
C VAL A 11 28.91 17.25 -7.39
N ALA A 12 29.56 18.13 -8.15
CA ALA A 12 30.93 18.54 -7.88
C ALA A 12 31.07 19.20 -6.50
N ARG A 13 30.11 20.05 -6.10
CA ARG A 13 30.09 20.68 -4.78
C ARG A 13 29.98 19.64 -3.66
N ARG A 14 29.05 18.69 -3.79
CA ARG A 14 28.85 17.61 -2.79
C ARG A 14 30.10 16.72 -2.67
N LEU A 15 30.74 16.38 -3.77
CA LEU A 15 31.97 15.57 -3.75
C LEU A 15 33.16 16.29 -3.10
N ARG A 16 33.29 17.60 -3.28
CA ARG A 16 34.31 18.40 -2.58
C ARG A 16 34.06 18.43 -1.07
N GLU A 17 32.81 18.51 -0.66
CA GLU A 17 32.43 18.45 0.76
C GLU A 17 32.77 17.09 1.37
N VAL A 18 32.44 15.99 0.70
CA VAL A 18 32.84 14.63 1.11
C VAL A 18 34.36 14.51 1.21
N SER A 19 35.10 14.98 0.20
CA SER A 19 36.57 14.98 0.22
C SER A 19 37.15 15.73 1.43
N ARG A 20 36.54 16.87 1.80
CA ARG A 20 36.97 17.66 2.98
C ARG A 20 36.65 16.96 4.29
N ILE A 21 35.48 16.35 4.42
CA ILE A 21 35.03 15.67 5.64
C ILE A 21 35.84 14.38 5.85
N GLU A 22 35.98 13.56 4.81
CA GLU A 22 36.67 12.27 4.87
C GLU A 22 38.20 12.39 4.73
N LYS A 23 38.73 13.61 4.50
CA LYS A 23 40.15 13.91 4.25
C LYS A 23 40.76 13.06 3.12
N LEU A 24 39.97 12.82 2.08
CA LEU A 24 40.35 12.05 0.90
C LEU A 24 40.71 12.97 -0.27
N SER A 25 41.51 12.50 -1.21
CA SER A 25 41.67 13.20 -2.49
C SER A 25 40.33 13.24 -3.25
N PHE A 26 40.14 14.25 -4.09
CA PHE A 26 38.90 14.36 -4.89
C PHE A 26 38.64 13.11 -5.76
N LYS A 27 39.69 12.48 -6.28
CA LYS A 27 39.63 11.21 -7.02
C LYS A 27 39.12 10.06 -6.15
N GLU A 28 39.60 9.93 -4.92
CA GLU A 28 39.16 8.90 -4.00
C GLU A 28 37.71 9.11 -3.59
N ALA A 29 37.32 10.35 -3.26
CA ALA A 29 35.94 10.69 -2.95
C ALA A 29 34.98 10.30 -4.10
N ILE A 30 35.34 10.60 -5.36
CA ILE A 30 34.56 10.18 -6.54
C ILE A 30 34.43 8.65 -6.60
N ASN A 31 35.55 7.94 -6.58
CA ASN A 31 35.55 6.49 -6.80
C ASN A 31 34.82 5.75 -5.66
N THR A 32 35.01 6.16 -4.41
CA THR A 32 34.33 5.56 -3.26
C THR A 32 32.83 5.80 -3.32
N THR A 33 32.41 7.01 -3.67
CA THR A 33 30.98 7.36 -3.82
C THR A 33 30.34 6.54 -4.95
N LEU A 34 31.00 6.44 -6.11
CA LEU A 34 30.49 5.67 -7.24
C LEU A 34 30.39 4.18 -6.93
N ARG A 35 31.40 3.60 -6.26
CA ARG A 35 31.37 2.18 -5.82
C ARG A 35 30.16 1.92 -4.92
N ARG A 36 29.99 2.73 -3.87
CA ARG A 36 28.84 2.62 -2.95
C ARG A 36 27.50 2.74 -3.70
N GLY A 37 27.39 3.66 -4.66
CA GLY A 37 26.18 3.83 -5.47
C GLY A 37 25.90 2.63 -6.40
N LEU A 38 26.93 2.05 -7.01
CA LEU A 38 26.80 0.86 -7.85
C LEU A 38 26.46 -0.40 -7.03
N ASP A 39 27.04 -0.53 -5.84
CA ASP A 39 26.75 -1.62 -4.91
C ASP A 39 25.30 -1.54 -4.40
N GLN A 40 24.83 -0.34 -4.04
CA GLN A 40 23.42 -0.15 -3.65
C GLN A 40 22.45 -0.44 -4.79
N ARG A 41 22.83 -0.13 -6.04
CA ARG A 41 22.00 -0.44 -7.21
C ARG A 41 21.96 -1.94 -7.51
N SER A 42 23.04 -2.68 -7.25
CA SER A 42 23.10 -4.12 -7.48
C SER A 42 22.33 -4.90 -6.39
N ILE A 43 22.31 -4.37 -5.16
CA ILE A 43 21.48 -4.88 -4.07
C ILE A 43 20.04 -4.43 -4.33
N LYS A 44 19.28 -5.20 -5.13
CA LYS A 44 17.81 -5.10 -5.08
C LYS A 44 17.41 -5.29 -3.61
N PRO A 45 16.69 -4.33 -2.98
CA PRO A 45 16.21 -4.54 -1.64
C PRO A 45 15.40 -5.83 -1.66
N LYS A 46 15.81 -6.82 -0.88
CA LYS A 46 15.02 -8.03 -0.67
C LYS A 46 13.72 -7.55 -0.05
N SER A 47 12.68 -7.41 -0.87
CA SER A 47 11.35 -7.11 -0.38
C SER A 47 11.02 -8.18 0.64
N LYS A 48 10.79 -7.78 1.89
CA LYS A 48 10.29 -8.73 2.89
C LYS A 48 8.95 -9.23 2.36
N PRO A 49 8.72 -10.55 2.30
CA PRO A 49 7.41 -11.05 1.92
C PRO A 49 6.36 -10.41 2.84
N PHE A 50 5.29 -9.88 2.25
CA PHE A 50 4.17 -9.34 3.00
C PHE A 50 3.61 -10.44 3.90
N ARG A 51 3.48 -10.16 5.21
CA ARG A 51 2.89 -11.07 6.19
C ARG A 51 1.70 -10.35 6.82
N THR A 52 0.51 -10.92 6.66
CA THR A 52 -0.67 -10.48 7.39
C THR A 52 -0.59 -11.01 8.82
N ALA A 53 -0.87 -10.17 9.82
CA ALA A 53 -1.08 -10.58 11.20
C ALA A 53 -2.61 -10.62 11.44
N PRO A 54 -3.28 -11.75 11.18
CA PRO A 54 -4.70 -11.86 11.47
C PRO A 54 -4.93 -11.80 12.97
N GLU A 55 -5.91 -11.02 13.40
CA GLU A 55 -6.46 -11.05 14.75
C GLU A 55 -7.69 -11.94 14.74
N ASP A 56 -7.89 -12.72 15.80
CA ASP A 56 -9.09 -13.53 15.97
C ASP A 56 -10.26 -12.63 16.41
N MET A 57 -11.06 -12.22 15.44
CA MET A 57 -12.26 -11.40 15.66
C MET A 57 -13.49 -12.25 16.04
N GLY A 58 -13.34 -13.59 16.09
CA GLY A 58 -14.45 -14.52 16.27
C GLY A 58 -15.45 -14.49 15.12
N ILE A 59 -16.46 -15.35 15.24
CA ILE A 59 -17.63 -15.37 14.34
C ILE A 59 -18.80 -14.88 15.18
N LEU A 60 -19.42 -13.77 14.78
CA LEU A 60 -20.65 -13.32 15.40
C LEU A 60 -21.75 -14.35 15.09
N PRO A 61 -22.36 -14.98 16.10
CA PRO A 61 -23.46 -15.91 15.87
C PRO A 61 -24.58 -15.18 15.13
N HIS A 62 -25.15 -15.84 14.12
CA HIS A 62 -26.19 -15.30 13.23
C HIS A 62 -25.74 -14.21 12.24
N VAL A 63 -24.44 -14.04 12.00
CA VAL A 63 -23.91 -13.19 10.92
C VAL A 63 -23.27 -14.06 9.85
N ASN A 64 -23.84 -14.05 8.65
CA ASN A 64 -23.22 -14.68 7.49
C ASN A 64 -22.25 -13.70 6.80
N TYR A 65 -20.95 -13.91 7.00
CA TYR A 65 -19.92 -13.04 6.44
C TYR A 65 -19.78 -13.11 4.91
N ASP A 66 -20.30 -14.18 4.28
CA ASP A 66 -20.31 -14.33 2.82
C ASP A 66 -21.45 -13.53 2.17
N ASN A 67 -22.40 -13.03 2.95
CA ASN A 67 -23.50 -12.19 2.49
C ASN A 67 -23.22 -10.71 2.76
N VAL A 68 -22.56 -10.06 1.81
CA VAL A 68 -22.18 -8.63 1.90
C VAL A 68 -23.39 -7.73 2.16
N GLY A 69 -24.55 -8.04 1.59
CA GLY A 69 -25.76 -7.24 1.82
C GLY A 69 -26.18 -7.24 3.28
N GLU A 70 -26.26 -8.42 3.88
CA GLU A 70 -26.69 -8.61 5.26
C GLU A 70 -25.73 -7.95 6.25
N LEU A 71 -24.42 -8.03 6.00
CA LEU A 71 -23.40 -7.32 6.76
C LEU A 71 -23.58 -5.80 6.73
N LEU A 72 -23.84 -5.22 5.55
CA LEU A 72 -24.06 -3.78 5.40
C LEU A 72 -25.36 -3.31 6.07
N ALA A 73 -26.38 -4.18 6.08
CA ALA A 73 -27.63 -3.90 6.76
C ALA A 73 -27.44 -3.86 8.29
N LEU A 74 -26.65 -4.79 8.85
CA LEU A 74 -26.32 -4.85 10.27
C LEU A 74 -25.62 -3.57 10.77
N GLU A 75 -24.61 -3.08 10.04
CA GLU A 75 -23.88 -1.85 10.39
C GLU A 75 -24.82 -0.64 10.51
N ARG A 76 -25.82 -0.56 9.64
CA ARG A 76 -26.71 0.60 9.52
C ARG A 76 -28.02 0.48 10.31
N GLY A 77 -28.19 -0.61 11.08
CA GLY A 77 -29.47 -0.93 11.74
C GLY A 77 -30.62 -1.14 10.75
N ALA A 78 -30.30 -1.45 9.50
CA ALA A 78 -31.25 -1.72 8.44
C ALA A 78 -31.51 -3.23 8.35
N THR A 79 -32.64 -3.60 7.75
CA THR A 79 -33.01 -5.00 7.52
C THR A 79 -33.16 -5.21 6.02
N LEU A 80 -32.45 -6.18 5.48
CA LEU A 80 -32.50 -6.48 4.06
C LEU A 80 -33.84 -7.11 3.72
N CYS A 81 -34.56 -6.54 2.76
CA CYS A 81 -35.77 -7.16 2.23
C CYS A 81 -35.35 -8.21 1.20
N SER A 82 -35.30 -9.46 1.62
CA SER A 82 -34.91 -10.59 0.77
C SER A 82 -36.10 -11.38 0.24
N THR A 83 -37.27 -11.23 0.87
CA THR A 83 -38.50 -11.93 0.53
C THR A 83 -39.68 -10.97 0.38
N ASP A 84 -40.73 -11.41 -0.33
CA ASP A 84 -42.00 -10.67 -0.46
C ASP A 84 -42.65 -10.35 0.89
N ALA A 85 -42.46 -11.23 1.88
CA ALA A 85 -42.93 -10.99 3.25
C ALA A 85 -42.22 -9.78 3.89
N ASP A 86 -40.92 -9.60 3.62
CA ASP A 86 -40.15 -8.47 4.13
C ASP A 86 -40.58 -7.13 3.52
N PHE A 87 -41.12 -7.13 2.30
CA PHE A 87 -41.70 -5.93 1.67
C PHE A 87 -43.09 -5.59 2.22
N SER A 88 -43.82 -6.58 2.70
CA SER A 88 -45.21 -6.43 3.17
C SER A 88 -45.33 -5.58 4.43
N ARG A 89 -44.22 -5.35 5.16
CA ARG A 89 -44.17 -4.46 6.33
C ARG A 89 -44.27 -2.97 6.00
N PHE A 90 -44.09 -2.60 4.73
CA PHE A 90 -44.19 -1.22 4.28
C PHE A 90 -45.53 -1.00 3.57
N ASP A 91 -46.44 -0.30 4.24
CA ASP A 91 -47.78 -0.04 3.70
C ASP A 91 -47.71 0.77 2.40
N GLY A 92 -48.47 0.36 1.39
CA GLY A 92 -48.50 0.96 0.05
C GLY A 92 -47.31 0.69 -0.88
N LEU A 93 -46.21 0.08 -0.41
CA LEU A 93 -44.99 -0.13 -1.22
C LEU A 93 -44.88 -1.51 -1.90
N LEU A 94 -45.82 -2.42 -1.62
CA LEU A 94 -45.90 -3.75 -2.24
C LEU A 94 -45.95 -3.73 -3.79
N ARG A 95 -46.52 -2.68 -4.39
CA ARG A 95 -46.59 -2.52 -5.86
C ARG A 95 -45.26 -2.13 -6.51
N LEU A 96 -44.30 -1.68 -5.71
CA LEU A 96 -42.95 -1.29 -6.15
C LEU A 96 -41.92 -2.36 -5.79
N ASN A 97 -42.35 -3.54 -5.35
CA ASN A 97 -41.46 -4.63 -4.97
C ASN A 97 -40.70 -5.13 -6.21
N PRO A 98 -39.37 -4.95 -6.28
CA PRO A 98 -38.55 -5.36 -7.43
C PRO A 98 -38.33 -6.88 -7.49
N LEU A 99 -38.81 -7.64 -6.50
CA LEU A 99 -38.72 -9.11 -6.44
C LEU A 99 -39.91 -9.82 -7.10
N LYS A 100 -40.96 -9.07 -7.48
CA LYS A 100 -42.04 -9.59 -8.35
C LYS A 100 -41.62 -9.47 -9.83
N PRO A 101 -41.90 -10.47 -10.69
CA PRO A 101 -41.73 -10.33 -12.13
C PRO A 101 -42.66 -9.28 -12.73
#